data_AF-A0A914XAS4-F1
#
_entry.id   AF-A0A914XAS4-F1
#
_cell.length_a   1.000
_cell.length_b   1.000
_cell.length_c   1.000
_cell.angle_alpha   90.00
_cell.angle_beta   90.00
_cell.angle_gamma   90.00
#
_symmetry.space_group_name_H-M   'P 1'
#
loop_
_entity.id
_entity.type
_entity.pdbx_description
1 polymer ?
#
loop_
_entity_poly.entity_id
_entity_poly.type
_entity_poly.pdbx_seq_one_letter_code
_entity_poly.pdbx_strand_id
1 'polypeptide(L)'
;MKIYVGFIQLSNAYLPEAQNGDWRKVDCTAYTEGQKPEKSCIVLLNNVTETNENCFEETAKDGVRVYCRIHCELTPLDGEITLEKSPQNNHKCIKHFNYNNELRDGDWYAWRSGECLKQDISFLVRCWPELAATAAA
;
A
#
# COMPACT_ATOMS: atom_id res chain seq x y z
N MET A 1 22.61 -17.79 54.39
CA MET A 1 22.73 -17.97 52.94
C MET A 1 21.43 -18.58 52.43
N LYS A 2 20.55 -17.76 51.84
CA LYS A 2 19.30 -18.20 51.21
C LYS A 2 19.32 -17.70 49.78
N ILE A 3 19.28 -18.65 48.86
CA ILE A 3 19.39 -18.48 47.42
C ILE A 3 18.02 -17.97 46.92
N TYR A 4 18.01 -16.85 46.20
CA TYR A 4 16.84 -16.40 45.45
C TYR A 4 16.70 -17.29 44.22
N VAL A 5 15.53 -17.94 44.05
CA VAL A 5 15.13 -18.57 42.79
C VAL A 5 13.80 -17.97 42.40
N GLY A 6 13.80 -17.28 41.26
CA GLY A 6 12.71 -16.45 40.79
C GLY A 6 11.52 -17.22 40.23
N PHE A 7 10.40 -16.50 40.13
CA PHE A 7 9.31 -16.77 39.21
C PHE A 7 8.79 -15.41 38.73
N ILE A 8 9.36 -14.90 37.64
CA ILE A 8 8.67 -13.88 36.84
C ILE A 8 7.66 -14.67 36.02
N GLN A 9 6.37 -14.57 36.36
CA GLN A 9 5.33 -15.03 35.46
C GLN A 9 5.36 -14.13 34.23
N LEU A 10 5.88 -14.67 33.13
CA LEU A 10 5.76 -14.07 31.80
C LEU A 10 4.27 -14.07 31.44
N SER A 11 3.69 -12.88 31.31
CA SER A 11 2.38 -12.70 30.71
C SER A 11 2.42 -13.25 29.29
N ASN A 12 1.54 -14.21 29.01
CA ASN A 12 1.35 -14.82 27.71
C ASN A 12 0.74 -13.77 26.75
N ALA A 13 1.56 -12.95 26.11
CA ALA A 13 1.14 -12.05 25.05
C ALA A 13 0.93 -12.88 23.77
N TYR A 14 -0.22 -13.54 23.69
CA TYR A 14 -0.70 -14.19 22.47
C TYR A 14 -1.10 -13.07 21.49
N LEU A 15 -0.30 -12.81 20.45
CA LEU A 15 -0.71 -11.99 19.29
C LEU A 15 -0.82 -12.89 18.04
N PRO A 16 -1.93 -13.64 17.85
CA PRO A 16 -2.07 -14.55 16.72
C PRO A 16 -2.55 -13.87 15.41
N GLU A 17 -2.72 -12.54 15.38
CA GLU A 17 -3.31 -11.82 14.22
C GLU A 17 -2.30 -11.09 13.32
N ALA A 18 -1.04 -10.94 13.74
CA ALA A 18 -0.03 -10.21 12.96
C ALA A 18 0.48 -10.95 11.70
N GLN A 19 0.03 -12.18 11.44
CA GLN A 19 0.54 -12.97 10.30
C GLN A 19 -0.32 -12.85 9.04
N ASN A 20 -1.52 -12.29 9.11
CA ASN A 20 -2.40 -12.19 7.95
C ASN A 20 -2.47 -10.72 7.49
N GLY A 21 -1.63 -10.36 6.50
CA GLY A 21 -1.63 -9.00 5.94
C GLY A 21 -3.02 -8.53 5.52
N ASP A 22 -3.29 -7.24 5.73
CA ASP A 22 -4.55 -6.57 5.41
C ASP A 22 -4.67 -6.37 3.89
N TRP A 23 -5.86 -6.58 3.35
CA TRP A 23 -6.13 -6.47 1.92
C TRP A 23 -7.01 -5.27 1.62
N ARG A 24 -6.61 -4.51 0.60
CA ARG A 24 -7.29 -3.28 0.21
C ARG A 24 -7.49 -3.23 -1.27
N LYS A 25 -8.59 -2.63 -1.70
CA LYS A 25 -8.86 -2.41 -3.12
C LYS A 25 -8.70 -0.94 -3.44
N VAL A 26 -7.89 -0.62 -4.42
CA VAL A 26 -7.73 0.73 -4.97
C VAL A 26 -8.36 0.72 -6.35
N ASP A 27 -9.51 1.35 -6.49
CA ASP A 27 -10.22 1.44 -7.77
C ASP A 27 -9.79 2.70 -8.48
N CYS A 28 -9.24 2.54 -9.68
CA CYS A 28 -8.74 3.63 -10.47
C CYS A 28 -9.53 3.78 -11.76
N THR A 29 -9.81 5.02 -12.11
CA THR A 29 -10.51 5.38 -13.35
C THR A 29 -9.56 6.02 -14.34
N ALA A 30 -9.96 6.05 -15.61
CA ALA A 30 -9.24 6.73 -16.66
C ALA A 30 -9.03 8.21 -16.31
N TYR A 31 -7.77 8.61 -16.30
CA TYR A 31 -7.31 9.95 -16.00
C TYR A 31 -6.83 10.66 -17.27
N THR A 32 -7.24 11.91 -17.42
CA THR A 32 -6.75 12.82 -18.45
C THR A 32 -5.91 13.90 -17.80
N GLU A 33 -4.74 14.18 -18.37
CA GLU A 33 -3.82 15.23 -17.91
C GLU A 33 -4.56 16.58 -17.76
N GLY A 34 -4.35 17.24 -16.61
CA GLY A 34 -5.07 18.47 -16.25
C GLY A 34 -6.41 18.26 -15.52
N GLN A 35 -6.84 17.01 -15.29
CA GLN A 35 -7.90 16.71 -14.33
C GLN A 35 -7.39 16.82 -12.89
N LYS A 36 -8.30 16.73 -11.91
CA LYS A 36 -7.93 16.66 -10.50
C LYS A 36 -7.41 15.24 -10.17
N PRO A 37 -6.14 15.05 -9.78
CA PRO A 37 -5.54 13.73 -9.57
C PRO A 37 -6.25 12.90 -8.49
N GLU A 38 -6.91 13.54 -7.52
CA GLU A 38 -7.69 12.92 -6.44
C GLU A 38 -8.88 12.10 -6.95
N LYS A 39 -9.29 12.30 -8.21
CA LYS A 39 -10.32 11.49 -8.88
C LYS A 39 -9.76 10.28 -9.62
N SER A 40 -8.43 10.21 -9.80
CA SER A 40 -7.76 9.16 -10.56
C SER A 40 -7.91 7.79 -9.91
N CYS A 41 -7.82 7.73 -8.58
CA CYS A 41 -8.03 6.51 -7.81
C CYS A 41 -8.76 6.78 -6.49
N ILE A 42 -9.66 5.89 -6.12
CA ILE A 42 -10.35 5.85 -4.82
C ILE A 42 -9.90 4.60 -4.06
N VAL A 43 -9.80 4.70 -2.73
CA VAL A 43 -9.38 3.58 -1.88
C VAL A 43 -10.61 3.01 -1.18
N LEU A 44 -10.79 1.70 -1.26
CA LEU A 44 -11.82 0.96 -0.56
C LEU A 44 -11.18 0.27 0.65
N LEU A 45 -11.49 0.78 1.84
CA LEU A 45 -11.07 0.21 3.12
C LEU A 45 -12.31 -0.36 3.82
N ASN A 46 -12.36 -1.66 4.11
CA ASN A 46 -13.46 -2.27 4.87
C ASN A 46 -14.87 -1.96 4.33
N ASN A 47 -15.04 -1.91 3.01
CA ASN A 47 -16.28 -1.51 2.30
C ASN A 47 -16.68 -0.04 2.43
N VAL A 48 -15.79 0.82 2.94
CA VAL A 48 -15.93 2.28 2.92
C VAL A 48 -15.07 2.83 1.78
N THR A 49 -15.69 3.65 0.93
CA THR A 49 -14.98 4.40 -0.10
C THR A 49 -14.39 5.66 0.50
N GLU A 50 -13.07 5.75 0.52
CA GLU A 50 -12.36 6.97 0.88
C GLU A 50 -11.85 7.66 -0.38
N THR A 51 -12.07 8.98 -0.44
CA THR A 51 -11.44 9.81 -1.49
C THR A 51 -9.96 9.86 -1.17
N ASN A 52 -9.12 9.62 -2.17
CA ASN A 52 -7.68 9.73 -2.00
C ASN A 52 -7.29 11.21 -2.11
N GLU A 53 -7.58 11.97 -1.05
CA GLU A 53 -7.45 13.43 -1.01
C GLU A 53 -6.00 13.93 -1.25
N ASN A 54 -5.03 13.03 -1.28
CA ASN A 54 -3.61 13.32 -1.47
C ASN A 54 -3.02 12.65 -2.73
N CYS A 55 -3.82 12.39 -3.77
CA CYS A 55 -3.23 12.07 -5.06
C CYS A 55 -2.56 13.30 -5.68
N PHE A 56 -1.42 13.12 -6.33
CA PHE A 56 -0.68 14.22 -6.97
C PHE A 56 -0.03 13.80 -8.28
N GLU A 57 0.30 14.80 -9.11
CA GLU A 57 1.04 14.61 -10.36
C GLU A 57 2.53 14.89 -10.17
N GLU A 58 3.37 14.12 -10.85
CA GLU A 58 4.79 14.39 -10.99
C GLU A 58 5.22 14.19 -12.44
N THR A 59 6.01 15.12 -12.97
CA THR A 59 6.66 14.93 -14.27
C THR A 59 7.94 14.13 -14.08
N ALA A 60 7.93 12.89 -14.55
CA ALA A 60 9.10 12.02 -14.59
C ALA A 60 9.69 11.95 -16.01
N LYS A 61 10.83 11.28 -16.18
CA LYS A 61 11.51 11.15 -17.49
C LYS A 61 10.64 10.44 -18.54
N ASP A 62 9.71 9.61 -18.10
CA ASP A 62 8.77 8.82 -18.89
C ASP A 62 7.40 9.51 -19.05
N GLY A 63 7.26 10.76 -18.60
CA GLY A 63 6.04 11.56 -18.70
C GLY A 63 5.38 11.81 -17.34
N VAL A 64 4.11 12.21 -17.36
CA VAL A 64 3.34 12.47 -16.15
C VAL A 64 3.01 11.15 -15.44
N ARG A 65 3.26 11.10 -14.13
CA ARG A 65 2.85 10.06 -13.20
C ARG A 65 1.82 10.64 -12.25
N VAL A 66 0.74 9.90 -12.01
CA VAL A 66 -0.19 10.20 -10.92
C VAL A 66 0.09 9.23 -9.79
N TYR A 67 0.34 9.77 -8.61
CA TYR A 67 0.57 9.05 -7.36
C TYR A 67 -0.70 9.12 -6.50
N CYS A 68 -1.08 8.02 -5.87
CA CYS A 68 -2.23 7.92 -4.98
C CYS A 68 -1.88 7.04 -3.78
N ARG A 69 -2.18 7.52 -2.56
CA ARG A 69 -1.82 6.83 -1.30
C ARG A 69 -2.59 5.51 -1.17
N ILE A 70 -1.94 4.41 -0.77
CA ILE A 70 -2.61 3.10 -0.56
C ILE A 70 -2.89 2.80 0.93
N HIS A 71 -2.62 3.79 1.78
CA HIS A 71 -2.91 3.83 3.22
C HIS A 71 -2.22 2.76 4.07
N CYS A 72 -1.20 2.03 3.60
CA CYS A 72 -0.56 0.90 4.32
C CYS A 72 0.30 1.35 5.52
N GLU A 73 -0.31 2.00 6.51
CA GLU A 73 0.33 2.61 7.68
C GLU A 73 0.99 1.60 8.62
N LEU A 74 0.50 0.35 8.64
CA LEU A 74 1.09 -0.72 9.46
C LEU A 74 2.28 -1.40 8.77
N THR A 75 2.53 -1.09 7.49
CA THR A 75 3.65 -1.68 6.77
C THR A 75 4.93 -0.91 7.09
N PRO A 76 5.99 -1.60 7.54
CA PRO A 76 7.28 -0.97 7.78
C PRO A 76 7.78 -0.22 6.54
N LEU A 77 8.66 0.76 6.76
CA LEU A 77 9.33 1.47 5.68
C LEU A 77 10.22 0.54 4.82
N ASP A 78 10.75 -0.52 5.40
CA ASP A 78 11.50 -1.57 4.70
C ASP A 78 10.63 -2.79 4.31
N GLY A 79 9.32 -2.70 4.55
CA GLY A 79 8.36 -3.74 4.22
C GLY A 79 8.11 -3.87 2.72
N GLU A 80 7.53 -5.00 2.33
CA GLU A 80 7.10 -5.23 0.94
C GLU A 80 5.60 -4.94 0.81
N ILE A 81 5.21 -4.18 -0.21
CA ILE A 81 3.81 -4.08 -0.62
C ILE A 81 3.58 -4.88 -1.90
N THR A 82 2.61 -5.79 -1.84
CA THR A 82 2.13 -6.47 -3.04
C THR A 82 1.01 -5.66 -3.68
N LEU A 83 1.19 -5.24 -4.94
CA LEU A 83 0.11 -4.80 -5.81
C LEU A 83 -0.21 -5.86 -6.85
N GLU A 84 -1.46 -6.29 -6.86
CA GLU A 84 -2.05 -7.15 -7.87
C GLU A 84 -3.07 -6.36 -8.70
N LYS A 85 -2.94 -6.39 -10.04
CA LYS A 85 -3.80 -5.62 -10.95
C LYS A 85 -5.04 -6.43 -11.38
N SER A 86 -6.20 -5.79 -11.41
CA SER A 86 -7.40 -6.33 -12.05
C SER A 86 -7.96 -5.35 -13.11
N PRO A 87 -8.31 -5.81 -14.32
CA PRO A 87 -8.14 -7.18 -14.81
C PRO A 87 -6.68 -7.50 -15.13
N GLN A 88 -6.29 -8.75 -14.86
CA GLN A 88 -4.91 -9.21 -15.03
C GLN A 88 -4.42 -9.11 -16.48
N ASN A 89 -5.31 -9.36 -17.44
CA ASN A 89 -5.02 -9.35 -18.88
C ASN A 89 -4.97 -7.95 -19.52
N ASN A 90 -5.11 -6.86 -18.76
CA ASN A 90 -4.91 -5.52 -19.31
C ASN A 90 -3.43 -5.31 -19.69
N HIS A 91 -3.12 -5.33 -20.99
CA HIS A 91 -1.76 -5.18 -21.53
C HIS A 91 -1.27 -3.71 -21.59
N LYS A 92 -2.15 -2.74 -21.33
CA LYS A 92 -1.82 -1.31 -21.27
C LYS A 92 -1.18 -0.92 -19.94
N CYS A 93 -1.35 -1.74 -18.91
CA CYS A 93 -0.74 -1.56 -17.59
C CYS A 93 0.26 -2.69 -17.31
N ILE A 94 1.55 -2.34 -17.28
CA ILE A 94 2.70 -3.24 -17.10
C ILE A 94 3.45 -2.82 -15.83
N LYS A 95 3.59 -3.76 -14.88
CA LYS A 95 4.22 -3.50 -13.57
C LYS A 95 5.66 -3.06 -13.77
N HIS A 96 6.12 -2.11 -12.96
CA HIS A 96 7.45 -1.49 -13.01
C HIS A 96 7.73 -0.62 -14.25
N PHE A 97 6.88 -0.69 -15.29
CA PHE A 97 7.01 0.15 -16.47
C PHE A 97 6.11 1.38 -16.39
N ASN A 98 4.80 1.17 -16.25
CA ASN A 98 3.82 2.27 -16.23
C ASN A 98 2.80 2.18 -15.09
N TYR A 99 3.06 1.28 -14.13
CA TYR A 99 2.52 1.36 -12.78
C TYR A 99 3.45 0.65 -11.78
N ASN A 100 3.48 1.09 -10.52
CA ASN A 100 4.09 0.36 -9.40
C ASN A 100 3.64 0.93 -8.05
N ASN A 101 4.15 0.39 -6.93
CA ASN A 101 4.25 1.15 -5.68
C ASN A 101 5.60 1.87 -5.52
N GLU A 102 5.60 2.87 -4.65
CA GLU A 102 6.77 3.61 -4.21
C GLU A 102 6.53 4.12 -2.78
N LEU A 103 7.55 4.04 -1.93
CA LEU A 103 7.53 4.65 -0.60
C LEU A 103 7.99 6.10 -0.70
N ARG A 104 7.19 7.04 -0.19
CA ARG A 104 7.48 8.47 -0.19
C ARG A 104 7.02 9.10 1.12
N ASP A 105 7.89 9.88 1.74
CA ASP A 105 7.58 10.63 2.98
C ASP A 105 6.95 9.78 4.10
N GLY A 106 7.33 8.50 4.19
CA GLY A 106 6.81 7.56 5.19
C GLY A 106 5.53 6.83 4.80
N ASP A 107 5.02 7.06 3.59
CA ASP A 107 3.78 6.48 3.09
C ASP A 107 3.97 5.73 1.77
N TRP A 108 3.18 4.68 1.59
CA TRP A 108 3.14 3.95 0.33
C TRP A 108 2.15 4.56 -0.64
N TYR A 109 2.60 4.74 -1.88
CA TYR A 109 1.81 5.24 -2.99
C TYR A 109 1.79 4.22 -4.12
N ALA A 110 0.62 4.04 -4.73
CA ALA A 110 0.52 3.44 -6.05
C ALA A 110 0.60 4.55 -7.08
N TRP A 111 1.37 4.34 -8.15
CA TRP A 111 1.46 5.29 -9.24
C TRP A 111 1.15 4.65 -10.58
N ARG A 112 0.63 5.46 -11.50
CA ARG A 112 0.35 5.10 -12.90
C ARG A 112 0.90 6.17 -13.83
N SER A 113 1.30 5.78 -15.03
CA SER A 113 1.73 6.70 -16.09
C SER A 113 1.23 6.28 -17.49
N GLY A 114 1.39 7.19 -18.46
CA GLY A 114 1.22 6.89 -19.89
C GLY A 114 -0.14 6.28 -20.25
N GLU A 115 -0.14 5.18 -21.00
CA GLU A 115 -1.37 4.48 -21.39
C GLU A 115 -2.13 3.91 -20.18
N CYS A 116 -1.45 3.54 -19.09
CA CYS A 116 -2.09 2.94 -17.93
C CYS A 116 -2.96 3.94 -17.15
N LEU A 117 -2.60 5.24 -17.18
CA LEU A 117 -3.45 6.29 -16.61
C LEU A 117 -4.82 6.36 -17.28
N LYS A 118 -4.91 5.98 -18.56
CA LYS A 118 -6.15 6.05 -19.35
C LYS A 118 -7.03 4.80 -19.20
N GLN A 119 -6.71 3.91 -18.27
CA GLN A 119 -7.41 2.64 -18.08
C GLN A 119 -8.19 2.65 -16.78
N ASP A 120 -9.37 2.05 -16.83
CA ASP A 120 -10.12 1.65 -15.64
C ASP A 120 -9.54 0.33 -15.16
N ILE A 121 -8.85 0.36 -14.02
CA ILE A 121 -8.23 -0.81 -13.39
C ILE A 121 -8.36 -0.72 -11.88
N SER A 122 -8.29 -1.87 -11.21
CA SER A 122 -8.20 -1.95 -9.75
C SER A 122 -6.84 -2.50 -9.35
N PHE A 123 -6.33 -2.07 -8.21
CA PHE A 123 -5.24 -2.73 -7.52
C PHE A 123 -5.74 -3.40 -6.25
N LEU A 124 -5.51 -4.70 -6.13
CA LEU A 124 -5.61 -5.40 -4.86
C LEU A 124 -4.24 -5.29 -4.16
N VAL A 125 -4.22 -4.55 -3.07
CA VAL A 125 -3.03 -4.19 -2.30
C VAL A 125 -2.99 -5.06 -1.05
N ARG A 126 -1.86 -5.73 -0.82
CA ARG A 126 -1.59 -6.42 0.45
C ARG A 126 -0.63 -5.59 1.29
N CYS A 127 -1.12 -5.11 2.44
CA CYS A 127 -0.31 -4.43 3.45
C CYS A 127 0.12 -5.45 4.49
N TRP A 128 1.43 -5.63 4.67
CA TRP A 128 1.97 -6.52 5.69
C TRP A 128 2.26 -5.73 6.96
N PRO A 129 1.81 -6.16 8.14
CA PRO A 129 2.20 -5.51 9.38
C PRO A 129 3.68 -5.76 9.68
N GLU A 130 4.32 -4.82 10.39
CA GLU A 130 5.57 -5.11 11.06
C GLU A 130 5.34 -6.27 12.02
N LEU A 131 5.97 -7.42 11.76
CA LEU A 131 6.10 -8.43 12.80
C LEU A 131 6.93 -7.75 13.87
N ALA A 132 6.29 -7.35 14.97
CA ALA A 132 7.00 -6.80 16.12
C ALA A 132 8.14 -7.77 16.44
N ALA A 133 9.36 -7.39 16.07
CA ALA A 133 10.55 -8.12 16.45
C ALA A 133 10.55 -8.01 17.97
N THR A 134 10.09 -9.05 18.65
CA THR A 134 10.17 -9.11 20.10
C THR A 134 11.63 -8.93 20.43
N ALA A 135 11.94 -7.75 20.96
CA ALA A 135 13.26 -7.35 21.38
C ALA A 135 13.85 -8.46 22.24
N ALA A 136 14.83 -9.17 21.69
CA ALA A 136 15.72 -10.00 22.47
C ALA A 136 16.62 -9.02 23.26
N ALA A 137 16.16 -8.69 24.47
CA ALA A 137 16.95 -8.04 25.51
C ALA A 137 17.17 -9.04 26.66
#